data_AF-A0A087BHB4-F1
#
_entry.id   AF-A0A087BHB4-F1
#
_cell.length_a   1.000
_cell.length_b   1.000
_cell.length_c   1.000
_cell.angle_alpha   90.00
_cell.angle_beta   90.00
_cell.angle_gamma   90.00
#
_symmetry.space_group_name_H-M   'P 1'
#
loop_
_entity.id
_entity.type
_entity.pdbx_description
1 polymer ?
#
loop_
_entity_poly.entity_id
_entity_poly.type
_entity_poly.pdbx_seq_one_letter_code
_entity_poly.pdbx_strand_id
1 'polypeptide(L)'
;MAYKAKNEVTEDSRKIIDICRDLLSASGMGIKEFLSASGLGNNYWYMRMRYEAPLNTSDVEHIASTFGLTSLDIYTRALGSEAARAYAAREREFQVTDDLVDRIAAHPEDFDVAASKDLNKTLEAETPRD
;
A
#
# COMPACT_ATOMS: atom_id res chain seq x y z
N MET A 1 -5.32 -12.01 23.96
CA MET A 1 -4.49 -11.73 22.76
C MET A 1 -3.19 -12.50 22.89
N ALA A 2 -2.88 -13.42 21.96
CA ALA A 2 -1.56 -14.05 21.91
C ALA A 2 -0.55 -13.05 21.35
N TYR A 3 0.58 -12.90 22.03
CA TYR A 3 1.72 -12.11 21.54
C TYR A 3 2.32 -12.83 20.34
N LYS A 4 2.08 -12.33 19.13
CA LYS A 4 2.70 -12.87 17.92
C LYS A 4 4.18 -12.53 17.92
N ALA A 5 5.03 -13.53 17.69
CA ALA A 5 6.47 -13.32 17.62
C ALA A 5 6.78 -12.34 16.48
N LYS A 6 7.80 -11.49 16.64
CA LYS A 6 8.15 -10.44 15.65
C LYS A 6 8.37 -10.96 14.22
N ASN A 7 8.66 -12.25 14.07
CA ASN A 7 8.92 -12.91 12.79
C ASN A 7 7.82 -13.92 12.40
N GLU A 8 6.71 -13.97 13.12
CA GLU A 8 5.61 -14.88 12.78
C GLU A 8 5.03 -14.53 11.41
N VAL A 9 4.99 -15.52 10.52
CA VAL A 9 4.35 -15.39 9.21
C VAL A 9 2.87 -15.70 9.36
N THR A 10 2.06 -14.65 9.40
CA THR A 10 0.60 -14.73 9.43
C THR A 10 0.05 -15.36 8.14
N GLU A 11 -1.21 -15.78 8.16
CA GLU A 11 -1.88 -16.32 6.97
C GLU A 11 -1.85 -15.31 5.80
N ASP A 12 -2.12 -14.03 6.07
CA ASP A 12 -2.08 -12.98 5.06
C ASP A 12 -0.65 -12.78 4.51
N SER A 13 0.37 -12.83 5.37
CA SER A 13 1.77 -12.79 4.94
C SER A 13 2.13 -13.99 4.06
N ARG A 14 1.55 -15.18 4.31
CA ARG A 14 1.74 -16.35 3.43
C ARG A 14 1.11 -16.12 2.06
N LYS A 15 -0.12 -15.60 1.99
CA LYS A 15 -0.78 -15.26 0.72
C LYS A 15 0.04 -14.27 -0.10
N ILE A 16 0.61 -13.25 0.53
CA ILE A 16 1.50 -12.29 -0.13
C ILE A 16 2.75 -13.00 -0.69
N ILE A 17 3.39 -13.84 0.12
CA ILE A 17 4.56 -14.64 -0.31
C ILE A 17 4.23 -15.53 -1.50
N ASP A 18 3.04 -16.15 -1.50
CA ASP A 18 2.58 -17.04 -2.57
C ASP A 18 2.33 -16.26 -3.87
N ILE A 19 1.66 -15.11 -3.79
CA ILE A 19 1.48 -14.23 -4.96
C ILE A 19 2.82 -13.80 -5.57
N CYS A 20 3.81 -13.41 -4.75
CA CYS A 20 5.14 -13.05 -5.24
C CYS A 20 5.85 -14.22 -5.94
N ARG A 21 5.67 -15.44 -5.43
CA ARG A 21 6.23 -16.67 -6.03
C ARG A 21 5.55 -17.02 -7.34
N ASP A 22 4.24 -16.87 -7.41
CA ASP A 22 3.44 -17.14 -8.59
C ASP A 22 3.75 -16.13 -9.70
N LEU A 23 3.95 -14.85 -9.35
CA LEU A 23 4.42 -13.83 -10.28
C LEU A 23 5.74 -14.21 -10.94
N LEU A 24 6.73 -14.62 -10.13
CA LEU A 24 8.02 -15.09 -10.67
C LEU A 24 7.83 -16.31 -11.58
N SER A 25 7.05 -17.30 -11.12
CA SER A 25 6.82 -18.53 -11.87
C SER A 25 6.10 -18.30 -13.20
N ALA A 26 5.14 -17.36 -13.24
CA ALA A 26 4.38 -17.01 -14.43
C ALA A 26 5.13 -16.09 -15.39
N SER A 27 6.12 -15.33 -14.91
CA SER A 27 6.87 -14.36 -15.73
C SER A 27 7.81 -15.00 -16.76
N GLY A 28 8.18 -16.26 -16.58
CA GLY A 28 9.25 -16.91 -17.36
C GLY A 28 10.66 -16.39 -17.04
N MET A 29 10.79 -15.45 -16.12
CA MET A 29 12.06 -14.87 -15.67
C MET A 29 12.87 -15.88 -14.84
N GLY A 30 14.18 -15.93 -15.06
CA GLY A 30 15.08 -16.75 -14.24
C GLY A 30 15.29 -16.13 -12.85
N ILE A 31 15.51 -16.98 -11.83
CA ILE A 31 15.71 -16.50 -10.45
C ILE A 31 16.86 -15.48 -10.32
N LYS A 32 17.95 -15.65 -11.06
CA LYS A 32 19.09 -14.70 -11.02
C LYS A 32 18.73 -13.33 -11.58
N GLU A 33 17.98 -13.32 -12.66
CA GLU A 33 17.49 -12.09 -13.29
C GLU A 33 16.52 -11.38 -12.37
N PHE A 34 15.57 -12.11 -11.78
CA PHE A 34 14.65 -11.59 -10.79
C PHE A 34 15.35 -10.96 -9.60
N LEU A 35 16.28 -11.67 -8.96
CA LEU A 35 16.99 -11.16 -7.79
C LEU A 35 17.81 -9.91 -8.13
N SER A 36 18.36 -9.84 -9.35
CA SER A 36 19.07 -8.65 -9.83
C SER A 36 18.12 -7.47 -10.05
N ALA A 37 16.96 -7.70 -10.66
CA ALA A 37 15.99 -6.65 -10.98
C ALA A 37 15.27 -6.14 -9.72
N SER A 38 14.92 -7.04 -8.80
CA SER A 38 14.23 -6.71 -7.55
C SER A 38 15.17 -6.19 -6.45
N GLY A 39 16.49 -6.26 -6.65
CA GLY A 39 17.49 -5.91 -5.64
C GLY A 39 17.52 -6.82 -4.42
N LEU A 40 16.89 -8.01 -4.48
CA LEU A 40 16.81 -8.93 -3.35
C LEU A 40 18.01 -9.86 -3.29
N GLY A 41 18.51 -10.09 -2.07
CA GLY A 41 19.55 -11.09 -1.84
C GLY A 41 19.02 -12.52 -2.00
N ASN A 42 19.84 -13.42 -2.54
CA ASN A 42 19.49 -14.83 -2.74
C ASN A 42 19.02 -15.54 -1.45
N ASN A 43 19.84 -15.49 -0.40
CA ASN A 43 19.49 -16.07 0.91
C ASN A 43 18.25 -15.42 1.53
N TYR A 44 18.08 -14.10 1.30
CA TYR A 44 16.94 -13.36 1.80
C TYR A 44 15.64 -13.84 1.15
N TRP A 45 15.60 -13.95 -0.17
CA TRP A 45 14.46 -14.45 -0.93
C TRP A 45 14.03 -15.85 -0.47
N TYR A 46 14.96 -16.81 -0.47
CA TYR A 46 14.60 -18.20 -0.14
C TYR A 46 14.15 -18.40 1.31
N MET A 47 14.71 -17.64 2.26
CA MET A 47 14.22 -17.62 3.64
C MET A 47 12.73 -17.21 3.71
N ARG A 48 12.31 -16.21 2.92
CA ARG A 48 10.91 -15.78 2.84
C ARG A 48 10.02 -16.79 2.12
N MET A 49 10.52 -17.42 1.06
CA MET A 49 9.77 -18.47 0.34
C MET A 49 9.55 -19.74 1.18
N ARG A 50 10.35 -19.94 2.24
CA ARG A 50 10.14 -21.00 3.25
C ARG A 50 9.25 -20.55 4.42
N TYR A 51 8.71 -19.34 4.37
CA TYR A 51 7.90 -18.74 5.43
C TYR A 51 8.61 -18.65 6.79
N GLU A 52 9.94 -18.46 6.78
CA GLU A 52 10.72 -18.26 8.02
C GLU A 52 10.56 -16.82 8.57
N ALA A 53 10.21 -15.87 7.70
CA ALA A 53 9.79 -14.53 8.10
C ALA A 53 8.92 -13.90 6.98
N PRO A 54 8.18 -12.82 7.27
CA PRO A 54 7.35 -12.14 6.28
C PRO A 54 8.20 -11.26 5.34
N LEU A 55 7.67 -11.00 4.14
CA LEU A 55 8.16 -9.91 3.29
C LEU A 55 7.80 -8.58 3.97
N ASN A 56 8.74 -7.64 3.99
CA ASN A 56 8.46 -6.28 4.41
C ASN A 56 7.83 -5.48 3.25
N THR A 57 7.33 -4.28 3.52
CA THR A 57 6.67 -3.44 2.50
C THR A 57 7.59 -3.10 1.32
N SER A 58 8.84 -2.73 1.59
CA SER A 58 9.83 -2.40 0.56
C SER A 58 10.15 -3.60 -0.33
N ASP A 59 10.22 -4.81 0.25
CA ASP A 59 10.39 -6.04 -0.53
C ASP A 59 9.24 -6.20 -1.54
N VAL A 60 7.99 -6.01 -1.09
CA VAL A 60 6.80 -6.14 -1.95
C VAL A 60 6.79 -5.07 -3.05
N GLU A 61 7.20 -3.84 -2.74
CA GLU A 61 7.33 -2.76 -3.73
C GLU A 61 8.37 -3.07 -4.81
N HIS A 62 9.55 -3.53 -4.43
CA HIS A 62 10.60 -3.89 -5.39
C HIS A 62 10.22 -5.10 -6.26
N ILE A 63 9.58 -6.10 -5.66
CA ILE A 63 9.04 -7.26 -6.39
C ILE A 63 7.97 -6.81 -7.38
N ALA A 64 7.00 -5.99 -6.96
CA ALA A 64 5.94 -5.49 -7.83
C ALA A 64 6.51 -4.70 -9.02
N SER A 65 7.44 -3.78 -8.74
CA SER A 65 8.11 -2.97 -9.75
C SER A 65 8.84 -3.81 -10.81
N THR A 66 9.45 -4.93 -10.40
CA THR A 66 10.10 -5.89 -11.31
C THR A 66 9.14 -6.45 -12.36
N PHE A 67 7.85 -6.56 -12.01
CA PHE A 67 6.80 -7.08 -12.90
C PHE A 67 5.91 -5.98 -13.49
N GLY A 68 6.28 -4.70 -13.33
CA GLY A 68 5.47 -3.57 -13.81
C GLY A 68 4.14 -3.41 -13.06
N LEU A 69 4.09 -3.85 -11.80
CA LEU A 69 2.93 -3.75 -10.91
C LEU A 69 3.19 -2.76 -9.78
N THR A 70 2.13 -2.36 -9.09
CA THR A 70 2.22 -1.68 -7.80
C THR A 70 2.20 -2.68 -6.66
N SER A 71 2.72 -2.31 -5.48
CA SER A 71 2.59 -3.15 -4.28
C SER A 71 1.12 -3.40 -3.90
N LEU A 72 0.24 -2.43 -4.18
CA LEU A 72 -1.20 -2.56 -4.01
C LEU A 72 -1.78 -3.70 -4.85
N ASP A 73 -1.33 -3.90 -6.09
CA ASP A 73 -1.79 -5.02 -6.92
C ASP A 73 -1.51 -6.38 -6.26
N ILE A 74 -0.36 -6.52 -5.60
CA ILE A 74 -0.01 -7.74 -4.86
C ILE A 74 -0.92 -7.91 -3.64
N TYR A 75 -1.10 -6.85 -2.85
CA TYR A 75 -1.96 -6.90 -1.66
C TYR A 75 -3.42 -7.20 -2.03
N THR A 76 -3.96 -6.56 -3.06
CA THR A 76 -5.33 -6.80 -3.53
C THR A 76 -5.51 -8.24 -4.01
N ARG A 77 -4.53 -8.83 -4.68
CA ARG A 77 -4.57 -10.26 -5.05
C ARG A 77 -4.56 -11.17 -3.81
N ALA A 78 -3.78 -10.83 -2.79
CA ALA A 78 -3.70 -11.58 -1.54
C ALA A 78 -4.99 -11.50 -0.69
N LEU A 79 -5.78 -10.43 -0.81
CA LEU A 79 -7.08 -10.29 -0.13
C LEU A 79 -8.11 -11.35 -0.57
N GLY A 80 -7.96 -11.92 -1.77
CA GLY A 80 -8.94 -12.83 -2.36
C GLY A 80 -10.13 -12.12 -3.01
N SER A 81 -10.93 -12.85 -3.78
CA SER A 81 -11.88 -12.26 -4.73
C SER A 81 -12.97 -11.37 -4.12
N GLU A 82 -13.48 -11.71 -2.93
CA GLU A 82 -14.55 -10.95 -2.28
C GLU A 82 -14.04 -9.64 -1.65
N ALA A 83 -12.97 -9.74 -0.85
CA ALA A 83 -12.35 -8.57 -0.23
C ALA A 83 -11.74 -7.62 -1.27
N ALA A 84 -11.17 -8.15 -2.37
CA ALA A 84 -10.71 -7.34 -3.49
C ALA A 84 -11.87 -6.58 -4.17
N ARG A 85 -13.04 -7.21 -4.35
CA ARG A 85 -14.24 -6.55 -4.90
C ARG A 85 -14.75 -5.46 -3.96
N ALA A 86 -14.79 -5.72 -2.65
CA ALA A 86 -15.20 -4.73 -1.66
C ALA A 86 -14.24 -3.52 -1.64
N TYR A 87 -12.94 -3.77 -1.72
CA TYR A 87 -11.93 -2.71 -1.85
C TYR A 87 -12.14 -1.87 -3.12
N ALA A 88 -12.30 -2.53 -4.28
CA ALA A 88 -12.53 -1.84 -5.55
C ALA A 88 -13.86 -1.07 -5.58
N ALA A 89 -14.91 -1.56 -4.91
CA ALA A 89 -16.17 -0.84 -4.77
C ALA A 89 -15.99 0.44 -3.94
N ARG A 90 -15.26 0.36 -2.81
CA ARG A 90 -14.95 1.52 -1.98
C ARG A 90 -14.15 2.59 -2.72
N GLU A 91 -13.12 2.19 -3.47
CA GLU A 91 -12.31 3.12 -4.27
C GLU A 91 -13.15 3.83 -5.34
N ARG A 92 -14.17 3.15 -5.91
CA ARG A 92 -15.10 3.76 -6.87
C ARG A 92 -16.14 4.67 -6.22
N GLU A 93 -16.59 4.35 -5.02
CA GLU A 93 -17.56 5.17 -4.28
C GLU A 93 -16.93 6.46 -3.76
N PHE A 94 -15.64 6.44 -3.41
CA PHE A 94 -14.91 7.61 -2.93
C PHE A 94 -14.09 8.25 -4.07
N GLN A 95 -14.70 9.18 -4.80
CA GLN A 95 -14.03 9.96 -5.84
C GLN A 95 -13.96 11.43 -5.40
N VAL A 96 -12.75 11.92 -5.18
CA VAL A 96 -12.52 13.36 -4.98
C VAL A 96 -12.57 14.01 -6.37
N THR A 97 -13.65 14.73 -6.63
CA THR A 97 -13.89 15.42 -7.90
C THR A 97 -13.58 16.91 -7.76
N ASP A 98 -13.26 17.59 -8.86
CA ASP A 98 -13.09 19.05 -8.85
C ASP A 98 -14.34 19.75 -8.32
N ASP A 99 -15.55 19.27 -8.64
CA ASP A 99 -16.80 19.80 -8.06
C ASP A 99 -16.86 19.68 -6.53
N LEU A 100 -16.41 18.54 -5.97
CA LEU A 100 -16.31 18.36 -4.53
C LEU A 100 -15.29 19.34 -3.93
N VAL A 101 -14.14 19.52 -4.59
CA VAL A 101 -13.09 20.46 -4.16
C VAL A 101 -13.61 21.89 -4.20
N ASP A 102 -14.26 22.29 -5.29
CA ASP A 102 -14.82 23.63 -5.49
C ASP A 102 -15.91 23.94 -4.47
N ARG A 103 -16.78 22.97 -4.16
CA ARG A 103 -17.82 23.12 -3.12
C ARG A 103 -17.21 23.28 -1.72
N ILE A 104 -16.17 22.51 -1.39
CA ILE A 104 -15.44 22.65 -0.12
C ILE A 104 -14.73 24.01 -0.06
N ALA A 105 -14.18 24.48 -1.17
CA ALA A 105 -13.49 25.77 -1.24
C ALA A 105 -14.46 26.97 -1.18
N ALA A 106 -15.66 26.83 -1.77
CA ALA A 106 -16.68 27.88 -1.78
C ALA A 106 -17.41 28.01 -0.45
N HIS A 107 -17.58 26.89 0.27
CA HIS A 107 -18.28 26.83 1.56
C HIS A 107 -17.49 26.03 2.61
N PRO A 108 -16.28 26.47 2.97
CA PRO A 108 -15.46 25.76 3.95
C PRO A 108 -16.13 25.70 5.34
N GLU A 109 -17.08 26.60 5.64
CA GLU A 109 -17.90 26.60 6.85
C GLU A 109 -18.84 25.40 6.98
N ASP A 110 -19.23 24.78 5.86
CA ASP A 110 -20.13 23.62 5.83
C ASP A 110 -19.39 22.31 6.16
N PHE A 111 -18.06 22.35 6.24
CA PHE A 111 -17.21 21.20 6.50
C PHE A 111 -16.46 21.38 7.83
N ASP A 112 -16.53 20.36 8.69
CA ASP A 112 -15.91 20.40 10.01
C ASP A 112 -14.40 20.14 9.91
N VAL A 113 -13.64 21.17 9.57
CA VAL A 113 -12.17 21.15 9.57
C VAL A 113 -11.65 21.63 10.92
N ALA A 114 -10.69 20.89 11.51
CA ALA A 114 -10.09 21.25 12.80
C ALA A 114 -9.58 22.71 12.85
N ALA A 115 -9.12 23.24 11.71
CA ALA A 115 -8.67 24.62 11.54
C ALA A 115 -9.79 25.67 11.67
N SER A 116 -11.07 25.36 11.36
CA SER A 116 -12.17 26.34 11.46
C SER A 116 -12.56 26.68 12.89
N LYS A 117 -12.31 25.73 13.81
CA LYS A 117 -12.52 25.84 15.26
C LYS A 117 -11.26 26.29 16.01
N ASP A 118 -10.15 26.45 15.31
CA ASP A 118 -8.90 26.88 15.91
C ASP A 118 -9.00 28.35 16.39
N LEU A 119 -8.63 28.60 17.65
CA LEU A 119 -8.69 29.93 18.26
C LEU A 119 -7.68 30.90 17.61
N ASN A 120 -6.62 30.36 17.03
CA ASN A 120 -5.56 31.09 16.34
C ASN A 120 -5.80 31.20 14.83
N LYS A 121 -6.97 30.80 14.31
CA LYS A 121 -7.27 30.80 12.86
C LYS A 121 -7.10 32.14 12.13
N THR A 122 -6.99 33.25 12.86
CA THR A 122 -6.82 34.60 12.29
C THR A 122 -5.37 35.10 12.33
N LEU A 123 -4.45 34.39 13.00
CA LEU A 123 -3.04 34.78 13.10
C LEU A 123 -2.30 34.71 11.74
N GLU A 124 -2.77 33.88 10.80
CA GLU A 124 -2.28 33.85 9.42
C GLU A 124 -2.47 35.19 8.67
N ALA A 125 -3.40 36.03 9.11
CA ALA A 125 -3.58 37.38 8.55
C ALA A 125 -2.51 38.38 9.03
N GLU A 126 -1.81 38.06 10.11
CA GLU A 126 -0.74 38.87 10.69
C GLU A 126 0.64 38.48 10.15
N THR A 127 0.75 37.35 9.43
CA THR A 127 1.98 36.97 8.74
C THR A 127 2.31 37.99 7.65
N PRO A 128 3.43 38.71 7.74
CA PRO A 128 3.86 39.65 6.70
C PRO A 128 4.00 38.90 5.38
N ARG A 129 3.46 39.47 4.30
CA ARG A 129 3.75 38.98 2.96
C ARG A 129 5.02 39.68 2.49
N ASP A 130 6.09 38.90 2.32
CA ASP A 130 7.33 39.34 1.69
C ASP A 130 7.12 39.72 0.21
#